data_AF-A0A9D5VVB3-F1
#
_entry.id   AF-A0A9D5VVB3-F1
#
_cell.length_a   1.000
_cell.length_b   1.000
_cell.length_c   1.000
_cell.angle_alpha   90.00
_cell.angle_beta   90.00
_cell.angle_gamma   90.00
#
_symmetry.space_group_name_H-M   'P 1'
#
loop_
_entity.id
_entity.type
_entity.pdbx_description
1 polymer ?
#
loop_
_entity_poly.entity_id
_entity_poly.type
_entity_poly.pdbx_seq_one_letter_code
_entity_poly.pdbx_strand_id
1 'polypeptide(L)'
;MNSKKIHEILVKVSSLVAERKLKQTFTYEIFSVLKNFDFSENKLAILKKNIKKTADEVKDVERNLIKVNINLSVLKKDKAALDEKYLLFKKIERDLEKKKNILPVIMSEIDSYKKENSKLQSELKKLKIKQNMELCKIDELKLKNSSLAQKIDQILIEIPITKSTKELILGIMPEGYDNNTYNIMKGDFETNIKNYFSEIDMEIETIKAESLKIKAEIDKEIKKENLIFSEKPMLEGKFKKLLNEIGNQNVDKEVIILNINKLKEQKKNFVEELTQNKNRINQIESEIKDIDVTLEKEHNNNNRLRSRYDYLFSIKQKLDKVKNFEVEMQRLEKEEENLSFNTIVNKKLIEIISQINKENMEVLYGK
;
A
#
# COMPACT_ATOMS: atom_id res chain seq x y z
N MET A 1 -163.81 9.57 -87.11
CA MET A 1 -162.99 10.70 -86.59
C MET A 1 -162.09 10.34 -85.38
N ASN A 2 -162.07 9.10 -84.87
CA ASN A 2 -161.29 8.73 -83.67
C ASN A 2 -159.90 8.12 -83.93
N SER A 3 -159.57 7.66 -85.15
CA SER A 3 -158.33 6.91 -85.41
C SER A 3 -157.04 7.77 -85.50
N LYS A 4 -157.13 9.00 -86.05
CA LYS A 4 -155.98 9.93 -86.13
C LYS A 4 -155.50 10.41 -84.75
N LYS A 5 -156.44 10.76 -83.85
CA LYS A 5 -156.10 11.13 -82.47
C LYS A 5 -155.43 9.98 -81.71
N ILE A 6 -155.90 8.74 -81.90
CA ILE A 6 -155.28 7.55 -81.28
C ILE A 6 -153.86 7.36 -81.80
N HIS A 7 -153.61 7.54 -83.10
CA HIS A 7 -152.28 7.41 -83.68
C HIS A 7 -151.30 8.49 -83.18
N GLU A 8 -151.71 9.76 -83.10
CA GLU A 8 -150.88 10.83 -82.54
C GLU A 8 -150.56 10.60 -81.05
N ILE A 9 -151.52 10.10 -80.28
CA ILE A 9 -151.31 9.72 -78.87
C ILE A 9 -150.32 8.57 -78.78
N LEU A 10 -150.45 7.53 -79.62
CA LEU A 10 -149.52 6.40 -79.64
C LEU A 10 -148.09 6.81 -80.02
N VAL A 11 -147.93 7.71 -80.99
CA VAL A 11 -146.62 8.26 -81.37
C VAL A 11 -146.01 9.05 -80.21
N LYS A 12 -146.78 9.93 -79.56
CA LYS A 12 -146.31 10.67 -78.37
C LYS A 12 -145.96 9.75 -77.20
N VAL A 13 -146.76 8.72 -76.95
CA VAL A 13 -146.47 7.75 -75.89
C VAL A 13 -145.20 6.97 -76.23
N SER A 14 -145.02 6.57 -77.49
CA SER A 14 -143.81 5.86 -77.93
C SER A 14 -142.54 6.72 -77.84
N SER A 15 -142.62 8.02 -78.17
CA SER A 15 -141.49 8.94 -78.04
C SER A 15 -141.15 9.20 -76.57
N LEU A 16 -142.16 9.39 -75.71
CA LEU A 16 -141.97 9.52 -74.26
C LEU A 16 -141.38 8.25 -73.63
N VAL A 17 -141.75 7.06 -74.11
CA VAL A 17 -141.17 5.80 -73.67
C VAL A 17 -139.72 5.66 -74.15
N ALA A 18 -139.40 6.06 -75.38
CA ALA A 18 -138.05 6.07 -75.91
C ALA A 18 -137.14 7.06 -75.14
N GLU A 19 -137.60 8.28 -74.91
CA GLU A 19 -136.91 9.29 -74.08
C GLU A 19 -136.72 8.80 -72.65
N ARG A 20 -137.72 8.13 -72.06
CA ARG A 20 -137.60 7.54 -70.72
C ARG A 20 -136.56 6.42 -70.67
N LYS A 21 -136.50 5.54 -71.68
CA LYS A 21 -135.46 4.51 -71.80
C LYS A 21 -134.09 5.13 -71.95
N LEU A 22 -133.94 6.11 -72.84
CA LEU A 22 -132.67 6.79 -73.11
C LEU A 22 -132.16 7.53 -71.85
N LYS A 23 -133.06 8.20 -71.13
CA LYS A 23 -132.77 8.83 -69.83
C LYS A 23 -132.34 7.80 -68.79
N GLN A 24 -133.00 6.64 -68.70
CA GLN A 24 -132.60 5.56 -67.80
C GLN A 24 -131.22 5.00 -68.14
N THR A 25 -130.92 4.78 -69.44
CA THR A 25 -129.60 4.33 -69.89
C THR A 25 -128.52 5.34 -69.52
N PHE A 26 -128.72 6.62 -69.84
CA PHE A 26 -127.76 7.67 -69.46
C PHE A 26 -127.59 7.80 -67.96
N THR A 27 -128.67 7.65 -67.18
CA THR A 27 -128.59 7.68 -65.72
C THR A 27 -127.74 6.52 -65.20
N TYR A 28 -127.91 5.32 -65.77
CA TYR A 28 -127.11 4.15 -65.42
C TYR A 28 -125.64 4.31 -65.80
N GLU A 29 -125.34 4.80 -67.00
CA GLU A 29 -123.98 5.08 -67.46
C GLU A 29 -123.31 6.15 -66.59
N ILE A 30 -123.99 7.26 -66.30
CA ILE A 30 -123.48 8.30 -65.40
C ILE A 30 -123.18 7.71 -64.01
N PHE A 31 -124.08 6.89 -63.48
CA PHE A 31 -123.88 6.26 -62.17
C PHE A 31 -122.70 5.26 -62.19
N SER A 32 -122.53 4.50 -63.28
CA SER A 32 -121.40 3.59 -63.46
C SER A 32 -120.08 4.34 -63.57
N VAL A 33 -120.04 5.44 -64.33
CA VAL A 33 -118.86 6.29 -64.47
C VAL A 33 -118.51 6.97 -63.15
N LEU A 34 -119.48 7.50 -62.40
CA LEU A 34 -119.26 8.07 -61.07
C LEU A 34 -118.68 7.03 -60.10
N LYS A 35 -119.22 5.81 -60.09
CA LYS A 35 -118.69 4.72 -59.26
C LYS A 35 -117.25 4.35 -59.63
N ASN A 36 -116.92 4.35 -60.92
CA ASN A 36 -115.55 4.11 -61.40
C ASN A 36 -114.60 5.27 -61.04
N PHE A 37 -115.10 6.51 -61.05
CA PHE A 37 -114.36 7.69 -60.62
C PHE A 37 -114.04 7.60 -59.12
N ASP A 38 -115.03 7.33 -58.28
CA ASP A 38 -114.86 7.13 -56.83
C ASP A 38 -113.86 6.00 -56.52
N PHE A 39 -113.95 4.89 -57.26
CA PHE A 39 -112.99 3.79 -57.12
C PHE A 39 -111.56 4.20 -57.49
N SER A 40 -111.41 4.95 -58.59
CA SER A 40 -110.11 5.43 -59.06
C SER A 40 -109.50 6.45 -58.10
N GLU A 41 -110.31 7.35 -57.56
CA GLU A 41 -109.89 8.34 -56.57
C GLU A 41 -109.44 7.67 -55.26
N ASN A 42 -110.20 6.69 -54.78
CA ASN A 42 -109.82 5.87 -53.63
C ASN A 42 -108.50 5.12 -53.87
N LYS A 43 -108.32 4.51 -55.05
CA LYS A 43 -107.06 3.81 -55.41
C LYS A 43 -105.88 4.79 -55.48
N LEU A 44 -106.09 5.99 -56.00
CA LEU A 44 -105.09 7.05 -56.11
C LEU A 44 -104.70 7.58 -54.72
N ALA A 45 -105.66 7.73 -53.81
CA ALA A 45 -105.41 8.09 -52.41
C ALA A 45 -104.58 7.02 -51.69
N ILE A 46 -104.89 5.74 -51.88
CA ILE A 46 -104.11 4.62 -51.31
C ILE A 46 -102.68 4.61 -51.87
N LEU A 47 -102.52 4.79 -53.20
CA LEU A 47 -101.20 4.88 -53.83
C LEU A 47 -100.37 6.05 -53.29
N LYS A 48 -100.96 7.24 -53.17
CA LYS A 48 -100.30 8.41 -52.56
C LYS A 48 -99.85 8.13 -51.13
N LYS A 49 -100.69 7.46 -50.32
CA LYS A 49 -100.34 7.06 -48.95
C LYS A 49 -99.16 6.07 -48.92
N ASN A 50 -99.15 5.09 -49.82
CA ASN A 50 -98.07 4.10 -49.92
C ASN A 50 -96.76 4.73 -50.41
N ILE A 51 -96.80 5.63 -51.39
CA ILE A 51 -95.63 6.39 -51.86
C ILE A 51 -95.05 7.22 -50.71
N LYS A 52 -95.91 7.92 -49.95
CA LYS A 52 -95.45 8.71 -48.80
C LYS A 52 -94.80 7.83 -47.73
N LYS A 53 -95.42 6.70 -47.39
CA LYS A 53 -94.87 5.73 -46.43
C LYS A 53 -93.49 5.21 -46.89
N THR A 54 -93.37 4.83 -48.16
CA THR A 54 -92.09 4.34 -48.73
C THR A 54 -91.03 5.44 -48.72
N ALA A 55 -91.40 6.68 -49.05
CA ALA A 55 -90.48 7.82 -49.00
C ALA A 55 -90.00 8.11 -47.56
N ASP A 56 -90.87 7.98 -46.56
CA ASP A 56 -90.50 8.12 -45.15
C ASP A 56 -89.57 6.98 -44.69
N GLU A 57 -89.83 5.73 -45.11
CA GLU A 57 -88.96 4.57 -44.86
C GLU A 57 -87.57 4.75 -45.49
N VAL A 58 -87.49 5.25 -46.73
CA VAL A 58 -86.20 5.54 -47.41
C VAL A 58 -85.41 6.60 -46.63
N LYS A 59 -86.06 7.67 -46.16
CA LYS A 59 -85.39 8.70 -45.35
C LYS A 59 -84.86 8.15 -44.03
N ASP A 60 -85.58 7.22 -43.40
CA ASP A 60 -85.10 6.57 -42.18
C ASP A 60 -83.91 5.63 -42.44
N VAL A 61 -83.90 4.92 -43.57
CA VAL A 61 -82.73 4.15 -44.02
C VAL A 61 -81.53 5.07 -44.28
N GLU A 62 -81.71 6.20 -44.95
CA GLU A 62 -80.64 7.18 -45.18
C GLU A 62 -80.06 7.72 -43.86
N ARG A 63 -80.91 8.07 -42.89
CA ARG A 63 -80.47 8.50 -41.56
C ARG A 63 -79.68 7.41 -40.84
N ASN A 64 -80.11 6.15 -40.95
CA ASN A 64 -79.41 5.02 -40.34
C ASN A 64 -78.06 4.77 -41.02
N LEU A 65 -77.97 4.90 -42.34
CA LEU A 65 -76.71 4.81 -43.08
C LEU A 65 -75.71 5.88 -42.63
N ILE A 66 -76.16 7.12 -42.44
CA ILE A 66 -75.32 8.21 -41.92
C ILE A 66 -74.79 7.85 -40.52
N LYS A 67 -75.66 7.37 -39.62
CA LYS A 67 -75.24 6.94 -38.27
C LYS A 67 -74.23 5.80 -38.30
N VAL A 68 -74.45 4.78 -39.13
CA VAL A 68 -73.53 3.66 -39.29
C VAL A 68 -72.17 4.14 -39.82
N ASN A 69 -72.15 5.04 -40.82
CA ASN A 69 -70.91 5.60 -41.34
C ASN A 69 -70.14 6.42 -40.30
N ILE A 70 -70.84 7.21 -39.48
CA ILE A 70 -70.23 7.94 -38.36
C ILE A 70 -69.61 6.95 -37.37
N ASN A 71 -70.35 5.94 -36.93
CA ASN A 71 -69.85 4.92 -36.00
C ASN A 71 -68.64 4.16 -36.57
N LEU A 72 -68.66 3.83 -37.87
CA LEU A 72 -67.57 3.14 -38.55
C LEU A 72 -66.32 4.02 -38.61
N SER A 73 -66.48 5.33 -38.79
CA SER A 73 -65.36 6.28 -38.74
C SER A 73 -64.73 6.38 -37.34
N VAL A 74 -65.55 6.35 -36.29
CA VAL A 74 -65.08 6.35 -34.88
C VAL A 74 -64.34 5.06 -34.58
N LEU A 75 -64.93 3.91 -34.91
CA LEU A 75 -64.30 2.60 -34.74
C LEU A 75 -62.96 2.46 -35.48
N LYS A 76 -62.82 3.05 -36.67
CA LYS A 76 -61.55 3.08 -37.39
C LYS A 76 -60.47 3.88 -36.65
N LYS A 77 -60.84 5.02 -36.05
CA LYS A 77 -59.92 5.83 -35.23
C LYS A 77 -59.52 5.09 -33.95
N ASP A 78 -60.49 4.50 -33.27
CA ASP A 78 -60.24 3.74 -32.04
C ASP A 78 -59.34 2.53 -32.30
N LYS A 79 -59.58 1.81 -33.41
CA LYS A 79 -58.71 0.71 -33.84
C LYS A 79 -57.28 1.17 -34.08
N ALA A 80 -57.09 2.27 -34.83
CA ALA A 80 -55.75 2.80 -35.09
C ALA A 80 -55.01 3.18 -33.80
N ALA A 81 -55.71 3.83 -32.85
CA ALA A 81 -55.16 4.16 -31.54
C ALA A 81 -54.82 2.90 -30.71
N LEU A 82 -55.63 1.84 -30.84
CA LEU A 82 -55.37 0.56 -30.17
C LEU A 82 -54.14 -0.15 -30.76
N ASP A 83 -54.00 -0.16 -32.09
CA ASP A 83 -52.88 -0.75 -32.81
C ASP A 83 -51.55 -0.05 -32.45
N GLU A 84 -51.56 1.29 -32.31
CA GLU A 84 -50.41 2.07 -31.82
C GLU A 84 -50.03 1.69 -30.38
N LYS A 85 -51.02 1.61 -29.48
CA LYS A 85 -50.78 1.18 -28.09
C LYS A 85 -50.24 -0.25 -28.03
N TYR A 86 -50.77 -1.15 -28.85
CA TYR A 86 -50.28 -2.53 -28.94
C TYR A 86 -48.81 -2.59 -29.36
N LEU A 87 -48.40 -1.82 -30.38
CA LEU A 87 -47.00 -1.72 -30.79
C LEU A 87 -46.11 -1.17 -29.66
N LEU A 88 -46.59 -0.18 -28.91
CA LEU A 88 -45.88 0.36 -27.76
C LEU A 88 -45.70 -0.69 -26.66
N PHE A 89 -46.75 -1.42 -26.30
CA PHE A 89 -46.67 -2.50 -25.31
C PHE A 89 -45.70 -3.60 -25.76
N LYS A 90 -45.72 -4.00 -27.03
CA LYS A 90 -44.79 -4.99 -27.58
C LYS A 90 -43.33 -4.50 -27.55
N LYS A 91 -43.09 -3.18 -27.63
CA LYS A 91 -41.76 -2.59 -27.44
C LYS A 91 -41.33 -2.64 -25.98
N ILE A 92 -42.22 -2.25 -25.06
CA ILE A 92 -41.97 -2.30 -23.60
C ILE A 92 -41.65 -3.73 -23.16
N GLU A 93 -42.41 -4.72 -23.65
CA GLU A 93 -42.21 -6.14 -23.35
C GLU A 93 -40.81 -6.61 -23.77
N ARG A 94 -40.37 -6.30 -25.00
CA ARG A 94 -39.01 -6.62 -25.45
C ARG A 94 -37.93 -5.94 -24.61
N ASP A 95 -38.14 -4.69 -24.21
CA ASP A 95 -37.16 -3.97 -23.39
C ASP A 95 -37.08 -4.53 -21.96
N LEU A 96 -38.21 -4.97 -21.39
CA LEU A 96 -38.26 -5.70 -20.11
C LEU A 96 -37.55 -7.06 -20.20
N GLU A 97 -37.78 -7.81 -21.28
CA GLU A 97 -37.11 -9.09 -21.54
C GLU A 97 -35.59 -8.92 -21.61
N LYS A 98 -35.12 -7.90 -22.36
CA LYS A 98 -33.69 -7.55 -22.43
C LYS A 98 -33.11 -7.22 -21.06
N LYS A 99 -33.80 -6.37 -20.27
CA LYS A 99 -33.35 -6.01 -18.91
C LYS A 99 -33.32 -7.23 -17.98
N LYS A 100 -34.32 -8.10 -18.07
CA LYS A 100 -34.39 -9.36 -17.30
C LYS A 100 -33.22 -10.28 -17.63
N ASN A 101 -32.79 -10.33 -18.89
CA ASN A 101 -31.63 -11.13 -19.30
C ASN A 101 -30.28 -10.55 -18.85
N ILE A 102 -30.18 -9.23 -18.68
CA ILE A 102 -28.96 -8.56 -18.19
C ILE A 102 -28.83 -8.66 -16.66
N LEU A 103 -29.95 -8.72 -15.93
CA LEU A 103 -29.97 -8.72 -14.46
C LEU A 103 -29.05 -9.78 -13.81
N PRO A 104 -29.02 -11.05 -14.26
CA PRO A 104 -28.15 -12.07 -13.68
C PRO A 104 -26.66 -11.75 -13.87
N VAL A 105 -26.28 -11.15 -15.00
CA VAL A 105 -24.89 -10.75 -15.28
C VAL A 105 -24.47 -9.66 -14.29
N ILE A 106 -25.30 -8.63 -14.14
CA ILE A 106 -25.06 -7.54 -13.17
C ILE A 106 -24.99 -8.10 -11.74
N MET A 107 -25.88 -9.02 -11.36
CA MET A 107 -25.84 -9.64 -10.02
C MET A 107 -24.54 -10.42 -9.81
N SER A 108 -24.09 -11.17 -10.80
CA SER A 108 -22.80 -11.88 -10.75
C SER A 108 -21.60 -10.94 -10.63
N GLU A 109 -21.62 -9.81 -11.35
CA GLU A 109 -20.57 -8.78 -11.25
C GLU A 109 -20.55 -8.15 -9.85
N ILE A 110 -21.72 -7.79 -9.30
CA ILE A 110 -21.84 -7.26 -7.93
C ILE A 110 -21.27 -8.24 -6.91
N ASP A 111 -21.58 -9.53 -7.03
CA ASP A 111 -21.05 -10.54 -6.11
C ASP A 111 -19.53 -10.72 -6.25
N SER A 112 -18.99 -10.60 -7.46
CA SER A 112 -17.54 -10.56 -7.68
C SER A 112 -16.89 -9.36 -6.98
N TYR A 113 -17.44 -8.15 -7.18
CA TYR A 113 -16.95 -6.94 -6.53
C TYR A 113 -17.07 -6.98 -5.01
N LYS A 114 -18.14 -7.58 -4.47
CA LYS A 114 -18.26 -7.79 -3.01
C LYS A 114 -17.16 -8.71 -2.47
N LYS A 115 -16.87 -9.82 -3.15
CA LYS A 115 -15.78 -10.74 -2.77
C LYS A 115 -14.43 -10.03 -2.85
N GLU A 116 -14.18 -9.29 -3.93
CA GLU A 116 -12.93 -8.54 -4.09
C GLU A 116 -12.76 -7.46 -3.02
N ASN A 117 -13.81 -6.68 -2.73
CA ASN A 117 -13.78 -5.68 -1.67
C ASN A 117 -13.52 -6.31 -0.30
N SER A 118 -14.13 -7.46 0.00
CA SER A 118 -13.86 -8.18 1.26
C SER A 118 -12.38 -8.63 1.36
N LYS A 119 -11.78 -9.06 0.24
CA LYS A 119 -10.37 -9.44 0.17
C LYS A 119 -9.47 -8.22 0.38
N LEU A 120 -9.74 -7.11 -0.31
CA LEU A 120 -9.00 -5.85 -0.17
C LEU A 120 -9.08 -5.30 1.25
N GLN A 121 -10.25 -5.36 1.91
CA GLN A 121 -10.39 -4.97 3.31
C GLN A 121 -9.54 -5.85 4.24
N SER A 122 -9.45 -7.15 3.97
CA SER A 122 -8.60 -8.06 4.74
C SER A 122 -7.11 -7.75 4.56
N GLU A 123 -6.69 -7.43 3.34
CA GLU A 123 -5.31 -7.03 3.02
C GLU A 123 -4.95 -5.68 3.66
N LEU A 124 -5.88 -4.73 3.64
CA LEU A 124 -5.70 -3.42 4.28
C LEU A 124 -5.55 -3.55 5.80
N LYS A 125 -6.31 -4.45 6.45
CA LYS A 125 -6.12 -4.78 7.86
C LYS A 125 -4.73 -5.37 8.12
N LYS A 126 -4.26 -6.31 7.29
CA LYS A 126 -2.91 -6.89 7.40
C LYS A 126 -1.82 -5.82 7.24
N LEU A 127 -1.98 -4.91 6.28
CA LEU A 127 -1.04 -3.81 6.06
C LEU A 127 -0.99 -2.84 7.24
N LYS A 128 -2.15 -2.47 7.82
CA LYS A 128 -2.20 -1.64 9.03
C LYS A 128 -1.49 -2.31 10.21
N ILE A 129 -1.69 -3.61 10.40
CA ILE A 129 -1.00 -4.37 11.44
C ILE A 129 0.51 -4.33 11.21
N LYS A 130 0.97 -4.58 9.97
CA LYS A 130 2.40 -4.52 9.62
C LYS A 130 2.98 -3.13 9.83
N GLN A 131 2.27 -2.07 9.45
CA GLN A 131 2.67 -0.69 9.67
C GLN A 131 2.85 -0.37 11.16
N ASN A 132 1.90 -0.79 12.00
CA ASN A 132 2.02 -0.60 13.45
C ASN A 132 3.21 -1.36 14.04
N MET A 133 3.48 -2.59 13.58
CA MET A 133 4.67 -3.33 14.02
C MET A 133 5.97 -2.63 13.64
N GLU A 134 6.06 -2.08 12.43
CA GLU A 134 7.25 -1.33 12.00
C GLU A 134 7.40 -0.01 12.77
N LEU A 135 6.31 0.68 13.09
CA LEU A 135 6.35 1.86 13.98
C LEU A 135 6.87 1.50 15.38
N CYS A 136 6.40 0.41 15.98
CA CYS A 136 6.93 -0.07 17.26
C CYS A 136 8.43 -0.38 17.18
N LYS A 137 8.91 -1.01 16.11
CA LYS A 137 10.35 -1.24 15.90
C LYS A 137 11.14 0.06 15.79
N ILE A 138 10.60 1.07 15.10
CA ILE A 138 11.25 2.38 14.98
C ILE A 138 11.38 3.02 16.38
N ASP A 139 10.34 2.94 17.21
CA ASP A 139 10.40 3.48 18.56
C ASP A 139 11.37 2.70 19.46
N GLU A 140 11.44 1.37 19.34
CA GLU A 140 12.46 0.56 20.00
C GLU A 140 13.89 0.94 19.57
N LEU A 141 14.11 1.18 18.27
CA LEU A 141 15.40 1.63 17.75
C LEU A 141 15.76 3.03 18.24
N LYS A 142 14.79 3.95 18.35
CA LYS A 142 15.01 5.28 18.94
C LYS A 142 15.41 5.19 20.40
N LEU A 143 14.72 4.36 21.20
CA LEU A 143 15.06 4.11 22.60
C LEU A 143 16.47 3.53 22.76
N LYS A 144 16.83 2.56 21.90
CA LYS A 144 18.20 2.02 21.87
C LYS A 144 19.22 3.08 21.50
N ASN A 145 18.95 3.91 20.48
CA ASN A 145 19.84 5.00 20.10
C ASN A 145 20.03 6.02 21.23
N SER A 146 18.97 6.38 21.96
CA SER A 146 19.11 7.28 23.11
C SER A 146 19.93 6.64 24.24
N SER A 147 19.76 5.34 24.48
CA SER A 147 20.56 4.62 25.47
C SER A 147 22.04 4.53 25.07
N LEU A 148 22.32 4.29 23.79
CA LEU A 148 23.69 4.27 23.26
C LEU A 148 24.33 5.67 23.33
N ALA A 149 23.60 6.73 23.00
CA ALA A 149 24.09 8.10 23.13
C ALA A 149 24.48 8.41 24.59
N GLN A 150 23.64 8.03 25.56
CA GLN A 150 23.97 8.18 26.99
C GLN A 150 25.21 7.39 27.41
N LYS A 151 25.40 6.19 26.89
CA LYS A 151 26.62 5.41 27.14
C LYS A 151 27.86 6.07 26.54
N ILE A 152 27.75 6.61 25.33
CA ILE A 152 28.84 7.37 24.69
C ILE A 152 29.19 8.59 25.53
N ASP A 153 28.20 9.33 26.03
CA ASP A 153 28.42 10.48 26.92
C ASP A 153 29.11 10.06 28.22
N GLN A 154 28.74 8.91 28.80
CA GLN A 154 29.43 8.36 29.98
C GLN A 154 30.89 7.99 29.68
N ILE A 155 31.16 7.32 28.56
CA ILE A 155 32.52 6.97 28.13
C ILE A 155 33.36 8.24 27.90
N LEU A 156 32.76 9.31 27.33
CA LEU A 156 33.43 10.60 27.16
C LEU A 156 33.79 11.28 28.50
N ILE A 157 33.03 11.03 29.56
CA ILE A 157 33.34 11.47 30.92
C ILE A 157 34.42 10.59 31.57
N GLU A 158 34.41 9.29 31.28
CA GLU A 158 35.37 8.32 31.81
C GLU A 158 36.77 8.50 31.19
N ILE A 159 36.89 8.77 29.89
CA ILE A 159 38.18 8.96 29.19
C ILE A 159 39.13 9.94 29.91
N PRO A 160 38.70 11.15 30.36
CA PRO A 160 39.51 12.04 31.18
C PRO A 160 39.98 11.44 32.52
N ILE A 161 39.12 10.66 33.19
CA ILE A 161 39.45 9.96 34.44
C ILE A 161 40.51 8.90 34.14
N THR A 162 40.32 8.11 33.09
CA THR A 162 41.25 7.08 32.60
C THR A 162 42.59 7.69 32.17
N LYS A 163 42.59 8.89 31.59
CA LYS A 163 43.79 9.68 31.26
C LYS A 163 44.52 10.16 32.52
N SER A 164 43.80 10.63 33.53
CA SER A 164 44.37 11.04 34.82
C SER A 164 45.00 9.84 35.55
N THR A 165 44.32 8.69 35.52
CA THR A 165 44.85 7.41 36.04
C THR A 165 46.09 6.95 35.26
N LYS A 166 46.12 7.12 33.94
CA LYS A 166 47.28 6.84 33.09
C LYS A 166 48.47 7.75 33.42
N GLU A 167 48.23 9.03 33.66
CA GLU A 167 49.27 9.99 34.09
C GLU A 167 49.87 9.58 35.44
N LEU A 168 49.02 9.20 36.41
CA LEU A 168 49.46 8.62 37.69
C LEU A 168 50.34 7.37 37.49
N ILE A 169 49.93 6.44 36.61
CA ILE A 169 50.68 5.20 36.30
C ILE A 169 52.04 5.50 35.64
N LEU A 170 52.14 6.56 34.84
CA LEU A 170 53.37 7.00 34.18
C LEU A 170 54.30 7.82 35.10
N GLY A 171 53.87 8.11 36.34
CA GLY A 171 54.61 8.95 37.27
C GLY A 171 54.58 10.43 36.89
N ILE A 172 53.59 10.84 36.10
CA ILE A 172 53.34 12.22 35.67
C ILE A 172 52.20 12.75 36.55
N MET A 173 52.39 13.92 37.16
CA MET A 173 51.34 14.54 37.97
C MET A 173 50.22 15.03 37.05
N PRO A 174 48.97 14.53 37.19
CA PRO A 174 47.86 14.98 36.36
C PRO A 174 47.55 16.46 36.60
N GLU A 175 47.08 17.16 35.57
CA GLU A 175 46.63 18.56 35.71
C GLU A 175 45.47 18.65 36.72
N GLY A 176 45.64 19.50 37.74
CA GLY A 176 44.63 19.72 38.80
C GLY A 176 44.86 18.97 40.12
N TYR A 177 45.86 18.09 40.19
CA TYR A 177 46.24 17.41 41.44
C TYR A 177 47.30 18.20 42.22
N ASP A 178 47.19 18.25 43.55
CA ASP A 178 48.25 18.76 44.42
C ASP A 178 49.26 17.66 44.79
N ASN A 179 50.44 18.08 45.26
CA ASN A 179 51.58 17.19 45.49
C ASN A 179 51.31 16.16 46.62
N ASN A 180 50.39 16.47 47.54
CA ASN A 180 49.98 15.54 48.60
C ASN A 180 49.04 14.46 48.07
N THR A 181 48.05 14.83 47.26
CA THR A 181 47.08 13.90 46.64
C THR A 181 47.79 12.95 45.69
N TYR A 182 48.76 13.44 44.91
CA TYR A 182 49.60 12.63 44.03
C TYR A 182 50.41 11.56 44.78
N ASN A 183 51.04 11.92 45.91
CA ASN A 183 51.86 10.99 46.69
C ASN A 183 51.03 9.92 47.43
N ILE A 184 49.79 10.24 47.84
CA ILE A 184 48.86 9.27 48.45
C ILE A 184 48.42 8.24 47.41
N MET A 185 48.02 8.68 46.20
CA MET A 185 47.59 7.77 45.13
C MET A 185 48.72 6.90 44.57
N LYS A 186 49.97 7.35 44.66
CA LYS A 186 51.16 6.58 44.28
C LYS A 186 51.42 5.36 45.18
N GLY A 187 50.91 5.34 46.42
CA GLY A 187 51.12 4.27 47.39
C GLY A 187 50.45 2.93 47.03
N ASP A 188 49.31 2.97 46.34
CA ASP A 188 48.50 1.78 45.96
C ASP A 188 48.76 1.30 44.51
N PHE A 189 49.96 1.56 44.00
CA PHE A 189 50.33 1.44 42.57
C PHE A 189 50.11 0.04 41.97
N GLU A 190 50.39 -1.03 42.72
CA GLU A 190 50.34 -2.41 42.19
C GLU A 190 48.90 -2.92 42.01
N THR A 191 48.00 -2.55 42.91
CA THR A 191 46.58 -2.95 42.87
C THR A 191 45.82 -2.10 41.86
N ASN A 192 46.09 -0.79 41.81
CA ASN A 192 45.45 0.14 40.87
C ASN A 192 45.82 -0.14 39.41
N ILE A 193 47.07 -0.52 39.13
CA ILE A 193 47.51 -0.89 37.77
C ILE A 193 46.87 -2.20 37.29
N LYS A 194 46.75 -3.21 38.16
CA LYS A 194 46.09 -4.47 37.80
C LYS A 194 44.61 -4.28 37.52
N ASN A 195 43.92 -3.48 38.34
CA ASN A 195 42.50 -3.17 38.13
C ASN A 195 42.31 -2.38 36.83
N TYR A 196 43.17 -1.40 36.55
CA TYR A 196 43.15 -0.62 35.31
C TYR A 196 43.33 -1.48 34.04
N PHE A 197 44.31 -2.39 34.03
CA PHE A 197 44.49 -3.30 32.88
C PHE A 197 43.31 -4.28 32.74
N SER A 198 42.73 -4.74 33.85
CA SER A 198 41.54 -5.58 33.82
C SER A 198 40.30 -4.85 33.31
N GLU A 199 40.12 -3.58 33.66
CA GLU A 199 39.02 -2.73 33.19
C GLU A 199 39.15 -2.46 31.68
N ILE A 200 40.35 -2.09 31.22
CA ILE A 200 40.62 -1.88 29.78
C ILE A 200 40.39 -3.15 28.97
N ASP A 201 40.84 -4.31 29.46
CA ASP A 201 40.63 -5.59 28.76
C ASP A 201 39.12 -5.93 28.66
N MET A 202 38.33 -5.64 29.71
CA MET A 202 36.86 -5.80 29.66
C MET A 202 36.20 -4.82 28.69
N GLU A 203 36.67 -3.58 28.63
CA GLU A 203 36.15 -2.54 27.73
C GLU A 203 36.46 -2.86 26.27
N ILE A 204 37.67 -3.32 25.97
CA ILE A 204 38.06 -3.78 24.63
C ILE A 204 37.19 -4.96 24.18
N GLU A 205 36.91 -5.93 25.05
CA GLU A 205 36.02 -7.04 24.72
C GLU A 205 34.57 -6.61 24.53
N THR A 206 34.11 -5.60 25.28
CA THR A 206 32.77 -5.02 25.11
C THR A 206 32.64 -4.29 23.77
N ILE A 207 33.64 -3.49 23.40
CA ILE A 207 33.69 -2.77 22.11
C ILE A 207 33.77 -3.76 20.94
N LYS A 208 34.55 -4.83 21.05
CA LYS A 208 34.58 -5.90 20.04
C LYS A 208 33.22 -6.58 19.87
N ALA A 209 32.53 -6.85 20.98
CA ALA A 209 31.21 -7.48 20.96
C ALA A 209 30.14 -6.54 20.34
N GLU A 210 30.21 -5.24 20.62
CA GLU A 210 29.33 -4.24 19.99
C GLU A 210 29.64 -4.05 18.50
N SER A 211 30.93 -4.02 18.11
CA SER A 211 31.34 -3.99 16.70
C SER A 211 30.82 -5.20 15.91
N LEU A 212 30.89 -6.41 16.49
CA LEU A 212 30.31 -7.62 15.89
C LEU A 212 28.78 -7.54 15.74
N LYS A 213 28.08 -6.95 16.72
CA LYS A 213 26.63 -6.72 16.62
C LYS A 213 26.28 -5.74 15.51
N ILE A 214 26.97 -4.61 15.44
CA ILE A 214 26.77 -3.59 14.41
C ILE A 214 27.03 -4.19 13.02
N LYS A 215 28.09 -4.99 12.86
CA LYS A 215 28.41 -5.68 11.61
C LYS A 215 27.30 -6.66 11.19
N ALA A 216 26.73 -7.41 12.14
CA ALA A 216 25.60 -8.30 11.88
C ALA A 216 24.30 -7.55 11.53
N GLU A 217 24.10 -6.34 12.05
CA GLU A 217 22.98 -5.46 11.68
C GLU A 217 23.15 -4.87 10.29
N ILE A 218 24.37 -4.44 9.92
CA ILE A 218 24.71 -4.00 8.56
C ILE A 218 24.45 -5.13 7.55
N ASP A 219 24.89 -6.35 7.83
CA ASP A 219 24.63 -7.51 6.95
C ASP A 219 23.13 -7.79 6.78
N LYS A 220 22.30 -7.51 7.79
CA LYS A 220 20.84 -7.63 7.69
C LYS A 220 20.25 -6.54 6.80
N GLU A 221 20.71 -5.30 6.92
CA GLU A 221 20.24 -4.20 6.07
C GLU A 221 20.67 -4.38 4.62
N ILE A 222 21.90 -4.82 4.36
CA ILE A 222 22.36 -5.18 3.01
C ILE A 222 21.50 -6.30 2.40
N LYS A 223 21.12 -7.31 3.20
CA LYS A 223 20.20 -8.37 2.73
C LYS A 223 18.81 -7.83 2.38
N LYS A 224 18.28 -6.88 3.16
CA LYS A 224 17.00 -6.22 2.84
C LYS A 224 17.11 -5.36 1.58
N GLU A 225 18.20 -4.62 1.43
CA GLU A 225 18.48 -3.80 0.25
C GLU A 225 18.54 -4.68 -1.02
N ASN A 226 19.25 -5.80 -0.96
CA ASN A 226 19.30 -6.77 -2.06
C ASN A 226 17.92 -7.37 -2.39
N LEU A 227 17.09 -7.65 -1.38
CA LEU A 227 15.70 -8.07 -1.56
C LEU A 227 14.89 -7.01 -2.29
N ILE A 228 14.97 -5.74 -1.88
CA ILE A 228 14.29 -4.62 -2.52
C ILE A 228 14.78 -4.43 -3.98
N PHE A 229 16.09 -4.54 -4.21
CA PHE A 229 16.68 -4.48 -5.55
C PHE A 229 16.21 -5.63 -6.44
N SER A 230 16.01 -6.83 -5.88
CA SER A 230 15.48 -7.99 -6.62
C SER A 230 14.00 -7.88 -6.96
N GLU A 231 13.21 -7.18 -6.12
CA GLU A 231 11.78 -6.96 -6.36
C GLU A 231 11.51 -5.84 -7.37
N LYS A 232 12.43 -4.88 -7.52
CA LYS A 232 12.33 -3.77 -8.47
C LYS A 232 12.05 -4.19 -9.92
N PRO A 233 12.81 -5.12 -10.55
CA PRO A 233 12.51 -5.56 -11.92
C PRO A 233 11.17 -6.28 -12.05
N MET A 234 10.71 -6.97 -10.99
CA MET A 234 9.38 -7.61 -10.98
C MET A 234 8.26 -6.55 -10.95
N LEU A 235 8.43 -5.49 -10.16
CA LEU A 235 7.52 -4.33 -10.12
C LEU A 235 7.53 -3.56 -11.45
N GLU A 236 8.70 -3.34 -12.05
CA GLU A 236 8.82 -2.73 -13.38
C GLU A 236 8.14 -3.60 -14.47
N GLY A 237 8.25 -4.92 -14.37
CA GLY A 237 7.56 -5.87 -15.25
C GLY A 237 6.04 -5.82 -15.11
N LYS A 238 5.52 -5.76 -13.88
CA LYS A 238 4.08 -5.56 -13.61
C LYS A 238 3.59 -4.21 -14.13
N PHE A 239 4.38 -3.15 -13.95
CA PHE A 239 4.06 -1.81 -14.46
C PHE A 239 3.99 -1.79 -15.99
N LYS A 240 4.95 -2.41 -16.68
CA LYS A 240 4.92 -2.55 -18.15
C LYS A 240 3.71 -3.36 -18.64
N LYS A 241 3.35 -4.45 -17.94
CA LYS A 241 2.15 -5.24 -18.27
C LYS A 241 0.88 -4.41 -18.14
N LEU A 242 0.71 -3.68 -17.02
CA LEU A 242 -0.41 -2.77 -16.82
C LEU A 242 -0.46 -1.68 -17.90
N LEU A 243 0.68 -1.08 -18.25
CA LEU A 243 0.78 -0.09 -19.34
C LEU A 243 0.30 -0.65 -20.69
N ASN A 244 0.64 -1.91 -21.01
CA ASN A 244 0.23 -2.57 -22.23
C ASN A 244 -1.25 -2.99 -22.20
N GLU A 245 -1.79 -3.38 -21.05
CA GLU A 245 -3.22 -3.68 -20.86
C GLU A 245 -4.08 -2.42 -20.97
N ILE A 246 -3.59 -1.28 -20.45
CA ILE A 246 -4.22 0.04 -20.55
C ILE A 246 -4.27 0.56 -22.00
N GLY A 247 -3.25 0.26 -22.82
CA GLY A 247 -3.24 0.65 -24.23
C GLY A 247 -4.34 -0.02 -25.07
N ASN A 248 -4.93 -1.11 -24.58
CA ASN A 248 -5.85 -1.97 -25.34
C ASN A 248 -7.32 -1.90 -24.89
N GLN A 249 -7.67 -1.13 -23.86
CA GLN A 249 -9.06 -1.03 -23.37
C GLN A 249 -9.47 0.40 -23.01
N ASN A 250 -10.72 0.76 -23.32
CA ASN A 250 -11.39 2.01 -22.90
C ASN A 250 -11.62 2.03 -21.38
N VAL A 251 -10.54 2.07 -20.61
CA VAL A 251 -10.55 2.19 -19.15
C VAL A 251 -10.50 3.67 -18.79
N ASP A 252 -11.24 4.02 -17.75
CA ASP A 252 -11.46 5.38 -17.28
C ASP A 252 -10.14 6.13 -17.02
N LYS A 253 -9.81 7.07 -17.91
CA LYS A 253 -8.50 7.74 -17.98
C LYS A 253 -8.13 8.45 -16.68
N GLU A 254 -9.11 8.93 -15.93
CA GLU A 254 -8.89 9.68 -14.68
C GLU A 254 -8.36 8.80 -13.55
N VAL A 255 -8.87 7.57 -13.41
CA VAL A 255 -8.41 6.61 -12.39
C VAL A 255 -6.97 6.17 -12.68
N ILE A 256 -6.63 6.02 -13.96
CA ILE A 256 -5.27 5.66 -14.41
C ILE A 256 -4.30 6.82 -14.17
N ILE A 257 -4.68 8.05 -14.49
CA ILE A 257 -3.84 9.24 -14.22
C ILE A 257 -3.58 9.39 -12.72
N LEU A 258 -4.59 9.17 -11.88
CA LEU A 258 -4.46 9.15 -10.42
C LEU A 258 -3.46 8.09 -9.93
N ASN A 259 -3.55 6.86 -10.45
CA ASN A 259 -2.63 5.79 -10.08
C ASN A 259 -1.19 6.05 -10.57
N ILE A 260 -1.02 6.62 -11.78
CA ILE A 260 0.30 7.02 -12.29
C ILE A 260 0.93 8.12 -11.43
N ASN A 261 0.15 9.12 -11.01
CA ASN A 261 0.63 10.19 -10.15
C ASN A 261 1.05 9.65 -8.78
N LYS A 262 0.24 8.75 -8.20
CA LYS A 262 0.54 8.11 -6.91
C LYS A 262 1.82 7.25 -6.99
N LEU A 263 2.01 6.50 -8.08
CA LEU A 263 3.23 5.71 -8.30
C LEU A 263 4.46 6.60 -8.57
N LYS A 264 4.30 7.73 -9.25
CA LYS A 264 5.38 8.73 -9.41
C LYS A 264 5.82 9.32 -8.08
N GLU A 265 4.86 9.65 -7.23
CA GLU A 265 5.11 10.19 -5.90
C GLU A 265 5.81 9.15 -5.01
N GLN A 266 5.32 7.90 -5.01
CA GLN A 266 5.99 6.79 -4.34
C GLN A 266 7.43 6.58 -4.83
N LYS A 267 7.66 6.65 -6.15
CA LYS A 267 9.01 6.55 -6.71
C LYS A 267 9.92 7.68 -6.22
N LYS A 268 9.40 8.92 -6.14
CA LYS A 268 10.16 10.06 -5.64
C LYS A 268 10.55 9.86 -4.17
N ASN A 269 9.61 9.43 -3.34
CA ASN A 269 9.85 9.16 -1.91
C ASN A 269 10.88 8.06 -1.72
N PHE A 270 10.82 6.97 -2.50
CA PHE A 270 11.83 5.91 -2.43
C PHE A 270 13.23 6.37 -2.86
N VAL A 271 13.34 7.29 -3.82
CA VAL A 271 14.63 7.86 -4.22
C VAL A 271 15.19 8.75 -3.11
N GLU A 272 14.35 9.51 -2.43
CA GLU A 272 14.74 10.34 -1.28
C GLU A 272 15.21 9.46 -0.10
N GLU A 273 14.47 8.40 0.24
CA GLU A 273 14.87 7.42 1.27
C GLU A 273 16.19 6.72 0.91
N LEU A 274 16.37 6.29 -0.35
CA LEU A 274 17.63 5.68 -0.80
C LEU A 274 18.81 6.65 -0.65
N THR A 275 18.59 7.92 -0.96
CA THR A 275 19.64 8.95 -0.85
C THR A 275 20.00 9.19 0.62
N GLN A 276 19.00 9.27 1.51
CA GLN A 276 19.22 9.42 2.94
C GLN A 276 19.95 8.21 3.54
N ASN A 277 19.54 6.99 3.19
CA ASN A 277 20.18 5.77 3.65
C ASN A 277 21.62 5.66 3.16
N LYS A 278 21.89 6.01 1.89
CA LYS A 278 23.25 6.02 1.35
C LYS A 278 24.15 7.01 2.08
N ASN A 279 23.65 8.21 2.39
CA ASN A 279 24.41 9.19 3.16
C ASN A 279 24.68 8.70 4.59
N ARG A 280 23.72 8.03 5.21
CA ARG A 280 23.86 7.46 6.56
C ARG A 280 24.84 6.29 6.59
N ILE A 281 24.84 5.43 5.57
CA ILE A 281 25.84 4.36 5.40
C ILE A 281 27.25 4.97 5.30
N ASN A 282 27.44 5.98 4.45
CA ASN A 282 28.74 6.63 4.29
C ASN A 282 29.25 7.27 5.60
N GLN A 283 28.34 7.87 6.40
CA GLN A 283 28.71 8.41 7.73
C GLN A 283 29.16 7.31 8.68
N ILE A 284 28.39 6.22 8.78
CA ILE A 284 28.71 5.09 9.66
C ILE A 284 30.02 4.40 9.22
N GLU A 285 30.26 4.25 7.92
CA GLU A 285 31.52 3.71 7.41
C GLU A 285 32.73 4.58 7.79
N SER A 286 32.55 5.90 7.79
CA SER A 286 33.58 6.83 8.27
C SER A 286 33.83 6.67 9.77
N GLU A 287 32.77 6.59 10.58
CA GLU A 287 32.86 6.40 12.03
C GLU A 287 33.53 5.06 12.39
N ILE A 288 33.19 3.97 11.70
CA ILE A 288 33.85 2.66 11.86
C ILE A 288 35.34 2.78 11.58
N LYS A 289 35.72 3.46 10.50
CA LYS A 289 37.12 3.62 10.12
C LYS A 289 37.91 4.44 11.16
N ASP A 290 37.30 5.47 11.72
CA ASP A 290 37.92 6.27 12.79
C ASP A 290 38.08 5.46 14.09
N ILE A 291 37.10 4.62 14.42
CA ILE A 291 37.16 3.69 15.56
C ILE A 291 38.25 2.64 15.36
N ASP A 292 38.35 2.04 14.17
CA ASP A 292 39.39 1.04 13.85
C ASP A 292 40.80 1.63 13.99
N VAL A 293 41.02 2.85 13.47
CA VAL A 293 42.29 3.57 13.62
C VAL A 293 42.61 3.86 15.09
N THR A 294 41.60 4.19 15.89
CA THR A 294 41.76 4.47 17.32
C THR A 294 42.11 3.20 18.09
N LEU A 295 41.42 2.09 17.80
CA LEU A 295 41.71 0.77 18.38
C LEU A 295 43.12 0.28 18.04
N GLU A 296 43.57 0.47 16.80
CA GLU A 296 44.93 0.08 16.40
C GLU A 296 46.00 0.89 17.15
N LYS A 297 45.78 2.19 17.35
CA LYS A 297 46.67 3.04 18.16
C LYS A 297 46.70 2.61 19.62
N GLU A 298 45.55 2.34 20.23
CA GLU A 298 45.48 1.88 21.62
C GLU A 298 46.09 0.49 21.80
N HIS A 299 45.88 -0.43 20.84
CA HIS A 299 46.51 -1.75 20.88
C HIS A 299 48.04 -1.68 20.83
N ASN A 300 48.59 -0.86 19.93
CA ASN A 300 50.03 -0.64 19.82
C ASN A 300 50.61 0.02 21.09
N ASN A 301 49.88 0.97 21.68
CA ASN A 301 50.26 1.58 22.95
C ASN A 301 50.24 0.56 24.11
N ASN A 302 49.24 -0.30 24.18
CA ASN A 302 49.14 -1.34 25.20
C ASN A 302 50.33 -2.33 25.11
N ASN A 303 50.65 -2.81 23.91
CA ASN A 303 51.79 -3.70 23.70
C ASN A 303 53.11 -3.06 24.15
N ARG A 304 53.29 -1.76 23.88
CA ARG A 304 54.46 -0.99 24.33
C ARG A 304 54.50 -0.84 25.85
N LEU A 305 53.37 -0.54 26.48
CA LEU A 305 53.26 -0.37 27.93
C LEU A 305 53.49 -1.69 28.66
N ARG A 306 52.91 -2.78 28.18
CA ARG A 306 53.09 -4.13 28.73
C ARG A 306 54.56 -4.56 28.67
N SER A 307 55.20 -4.36 27.53
CA SER A 307 56.65 -4.63 27.38
C SER A 307 57.49 -3.82 28.39
N ARG A 308 57.11 -2.57 28.65
CA ARG A 308 57.80 -1.71 29.63
C ARG A 308 57.51 -2.10 31.07
N TYR A 309 56.28 -2.53 31.38
CA TYR A 309 55.93 -3.10 32.67
C TYR A 309 56.74 -4.35 32.97
N ASP A 310 56.78 -5.31 32.03
CA ASP A 310 57.54 -6.55 32.19
C ASP A 310 59.03 -6.26 32.45
N TYR A 311 59.59 -5.28 31.73
CA TYR A 311 60.95 -4.81 31.96
C TYR A 311 61.14 -4.23 33.37
N LEU A 312 60.30 -3.29 33.81
CA LEU A 312 60.42 -2.66 35.13
C LEU A 312 60.17 -3.65 36.27
N PHE A 313 59.22 -4.57 36.10
CA PHE A 313 58.93 -5.63 37.05
C PHE A 313 60.13 -6.59 37.18
N SER A 314 60.79 -6.92 36.07
CA SER A 314 62.03 -7.72 36.09
C SER A 314 63.15 -7.01 36.85
N ILE A 315 63.25 -5.68 36.75
CA ILE A 315 64.22 -4.88 37.51
C ILE A 315 63.86 -4.85 39.00
N LYS A 316 62.59 -4.63 39.35
CA LYS A 316 62.12 -4.67 40.73
C LYS A 316 62.41 -6.02 41.38
N GLN A 317 62.12 -7.13 40.70
CA GLN A 317 62.47 -8.47 41.20
C GLN A 317 63.98 -8.67 41.39
N LYS A 318 64.83 -8.06 40.55
CA LYS A 318 66.29 -8.07 40.75
C LYS A 318 66.69 -7.27 41.99
N LEU A 319 66.09 -6.09 42.20
CA LEU A 319 66.36 -5.23 43.35
C LEU A 319 65.85 -5.84 44.67
N ASP A 320 64.63 -6.40 44.68
CA ASP A 320 64.03 -7.05 45.85
C ASP A 320 64.79 -8.33 46.30
N LYS A 321 65.56 -8.95 45.40
CA LYS A 321 66.49 -10.03 45.75
C LYS A 321 67.73 -9.53 46.49
N VAL A 322 68.10 -8.26 46.35
CA VAL A 322 69.18 -7.62 47.09
C VAL A 322 68.64 -7.19 48.46
N LYS A 323 68.44 -8.16 49.35
CA LYS A 323 67.76 -7.94 50.64
C LYS A 323 68.59 -7.24 51.71
N ASN A 324 69.88 -7.02 51.49
CA ASN A 324 70.70 -6.12 52.31
C ASN A 324 71.89 -5.64 51.50
N PHE A 325 71.78 -4.44 50.94
CA PHE A 325 72.86 -3.83 50.18
C PHE A 325 74.14 -3.70 51.02
N GLU A 326 74.01 -3.41 52.31
CA GLU A 326 75.12 -3.37 53.27
C GLU A 326 75.76 -4.73 53.54
N VAL A 327 74.98 -5.81 53.63
CA VAL A 327 75.53 -7.16 53.84
C VAL A 327 76.24 -7.66 52.59
N GLU A 328 75.71 -7.36 51.41
CA GLU A 328 76.34 -7.73 50.15
C GLU A 328 77.59 -6.86 49.86
N MET A 329 77.57 -5.57 50.20
CA MET A 329 78.76 -4.71 50.22
C MET A 329 79.82 -5.25 51.18
N GLN A 330 79.46 -5.61 52.41
CA GLN A 330 80.40 -6.22 53.38
C GLN A 330 80.93 -7.58 52.90
N ARG A 331 80.13 -8.36 52.18
CA ARG A 331 80.56 -9.63 51.57
C ARG A 331 81.61 -9.37 50.49
N LEU A 332 81.37 -8.38 49.62
CA LEU A 332 82.28 -7.99 48.54
C LEU A 332 83.57 -7.35 49.09
N GLU A 333 83.49 -6.50 50.11
CA GLU A 333 84.67 -5.94 50.82
C GLU A 333 85.52 -7.05 51.46
N LYS A 334 84.90 -8.06 52.09
CA LYS A 334 85.61 -9.24 52.60
C LYS A 334 86.23 -10.10 51.51
N GLU A 335 85.58 -10.25 50.37
CA GLU A 335 86.16 -10.96 49.21
C GLU A 335 87.37 -10.20 48.65
N GLU A 336 87.32 -8.87 48.59
CA GLU A 336 88.44 -8.02 48.19
C GLU A 336 89.62 -8.09 49.18
N GLU A 337 89.34 -8.03 50.50
CA GLU A 337 90.36 -8.20 51.54
C GLU A 337 91.02 -9.58 51.48
N ASN A 338 90.26 -10.65 51.23
CA ASN A 338 90.79 -12.00 51.07
C ASN A 338 91.65 -12.15 49.80
N LEU A 339 91.23 -11.53 48.70
CA LEU A 339 92.03 -11.51 47.46
C LEU A 339 93.33 -10.71 47.65
N SER A 340 93.26 -9.58 48.33
CA SER A 340 94.41 -8.77 48.75
C SER A 340 95.38 -9.56 49.62
N PHE A 341 94.88 -10.23 50.68
CA PHE A 341 95.68 -11.07 51.57
C PHE A 341 96.35 -12.22 50.80
N ASN A 342 95.61 -12.93 49.95
CA ASN A 342 96.15 -13.99 49.11
C ASN A 342 97.23 -13.47 48.15
N THR A 343 97.08 -12.25 47.63
CA THR A 343 98.09 -11.61 46.78
C THR A 343 99.37 -11.29 47.56
N ILE A 344 99.23 -10.84 48.82
CA ILE A 344 100.37 -10.57 49.72
C ILE A 344 101.06 -11.88 50.12
N VAL A 345 100.31 -12.92 50.47
CA VAL A 345 100.84 -14.25 50.80
C VAL A 345 101.55 -14.85 49.60
N ASN A 346 100.98 -14.74 48.40
CA ASN A 346 101.62 -15.19 47.17
C ASN A 346 102.91 -14.41 46.86
N LYS A 347 102.93 -13.08 47.07
CA LYS A 347 104.16 -12.28 46.96
C LYS A 347 105.23 -12.75 47.95
N LYS A 348 104.88 -12.97 49.22
CA LYS A 348 105.81 -13.47 50.23
C LYS A 348 106.30 -14.89 49.92
N LEU A 349 105.44 -15.77 49.40
CA LEU A 349 105.84 -17.10 48.96
C LEU A 349 106.80 -17.04 47.78
N ILE A 350 106.56 -16.14 46.82
CA ILE A 350 107.49 -15.89 45.71
C ILE A 350 108.82 -15.34 46.23
N GLU A 351 108.82 -14.41 47.19
CA GLU A 351 110.03 -13.92 47.85
C GLU A 351 110.79 -15.07 48.54
N ILE A 352 110.12 -15.89 49.35
CA ILE A 352 110.73 -17.06 50.00
C ILE A 352 111.29 -18.05 48.96
N ILE A 353 110.53 -18.36 47.90
CA ILE A 353 111.01 -19.25 46.82
C ILE A 353 112.24 -18.64 46.14
N SER A 354 112.24 -17.33 45.87
CA SER A 354 113.38 -16.64 45.29
C SER A 354 114.59 -16.61 46.23
N GLN A 355 114.37 -16.49 47.54
CA GLN A 355 115.42 -16.55 48.56
C GLN A 355 116.01 -17.96 48.68
N ILE A 356 115.18 -19.00 48.72
CA ILE A 356 115.60 -20.40 48.67
C ILE A 356 116.36 -20.70 47.37
N ASN A 357 115.89 -20.20 46.23
CA ASN A 357 116.61 -20.34 44.97
C ASN A 357 117.95 -19.61 44.98
N LYS A 358 118.03 -18.44 45.65
CA LYS A 358 119.28 -17.69 45.79
C LYS A 358 120.26 -18.39 46.72
N GLU A 359 119.81 -18.91 47.86
CA GLU A 359 120.60 -19.73 48.78
C GLU A 359 121.03 -21.06 48.13
N ASN A 360 120.15 -21.73 47.39
CA ASN A 360 120.50 -22.95 46.65
C ASN A 360 121.49 -22.66 45.50
N MET A 361 121.40 -21.50 44.84
CA MET A 361 122.39 -21.07 43.85
C MET A 361 123.71 -20.65 44.52
N GLU A 362 123.69 -20.08 45.72
CA GLU A 362 124.89 -19.84 46.53
C GLU A 362 125.50 -21.15 47.05
N VAL A 363 124.72 -22.22 47.26
CA VAL A 363 125.25 -23.56 47.59
C VAL A 363 125.75 -24.32 46.35
N LEU A 364 125.15 -24.10 45.18
CA LEU A 364 125.56 -24.72 43.90
C LEU A 364 126.71 -23.99 43.19
N TYR A 365 126.90 -22.68 43.46
CA TYR A 365 127.94 -21.85 42.86
C TYR A 365 128.86 -21.16 43.89
N GLY A 366 128.68 -21.42 45.19
CA GLY A 366 129.59 -21.01 46.26
C GLY A 366 130.77 -21.96 46.39
N LYS A 367 131.78 -21.69 45.57
CA LYS A 367 133.19 -21.78 45.94
C LYS A 367 133.83 -20.43 45.75
#